data_AF-A0A0S8AD75-F1
#
_entry.id   AF-A0A0S8AD75-F1
#
_cell.length_a   1.000
_cell.length_b   1.000
_cell.length_c   1.000
_cell.angle_alpha   90.00
_cell.angle_beta   90.00
_cell.angle_gamma   90.00
#
_symmetry.space_group_name_H-M   'P 1'
#
loop_
_entity.id
_entity.type
_entity.pdbx_description
1 polymer ?
#
loop_
_entity_poly.entity_id
_entity_poly.type
_entity_poly.pdbx_seq_one_letter_code
_entity_poly.pdbx_strand_id
1 'polypeptide(L)'
;MAVSVNWGTKVITVPQADLTLVSGTLYEYSVDTLRLALKALEDDEEGMPFPDTHQHFASVTVGNVTLAKVVEFINDYTITFEDGQYGVNLYGANHNVLDVINRNQVSVASANSAGLVEPPVDAILDEPLSDHEIDGTVGDALHNILWRTSQ
;
A
#
# COMPACT_ATOMS: atom_id res chain seq x y z
N MET A 1 -1.78 -15.70 5.63
CA MET A 1 -2.91 -14.79 5.44
C MET A 1 -4.17 -15.61 5.53
N ALA A 2 -5.18 -15.12 6.23
CA ALA A 2 -6.43 -15.81 6.51
C ALA A 2 -7.66 -15.17 5.81
N VAL A 3 -7.44 -14.21 4.90
CA VAL A 3 -8.45 -13.71 3.96
C VAL A 3 -9.20 -14.89 3.33
N SER A 4 -10.51 -14.77 3.24
CA SER A 4 -11.40 -15.78 2.67
C SER A 4 -12.45 -15.16 1.77
N VAL A 5 -12.97 -15.94 0.83
CA VAL A 5 -14.03 -15.51 -0.09
C VAL A 5 -15.20 -16.49 0.03
N ASN A 6 -16.38 -15.97 0.33
CA ASN A 6 -17.61 -16.70 0.10
C ASN A 6 -18.06 -16.44 -1.34
N TRP A 7 -17.75 -17.37 -2.24
CA TRP A 7 -18.01 -17.24 -3.67
C TRP A 7 -19.50 -17.16 -4.01
N GLY A 8 -20.36 -17.83 -3.23
CA GLY A 8 -21.81 -17.83 -3.44
C GLY A 8 -22.47 -16.50 -3.07
N THR A 9 -22.01 -15.85 -2.00
CA THR A 9 -22.51 -14.53 -1.57
C THR A 9 -21.65 -13.36 -2.05
N LYS A 10 -20.52 -13.66 -2.70
CA LYS A 10 -19.51 -12.69 -3.16
C LYS A 10 -18.98 -11.80 -2.04
N VAL A 11 -18.76 -12.36 -0.85
CA VAL A 11 -18.24 -11.63 0.32
C VAL A 11 -16.79 -12.03 0.58
N ILE A 12 -15.89 -11.06 0.48
CA ILE A 12 -14.49 -11.16 0.87
C ILE A 12 -14.40 -10.79 2.35
N THR A 13 -13.87 -11.69 3.19
CA THR A 13 -13.68 -11.44 4.62
C THR A 13 -12.19 -11.23 4.93
N VAL A 14 -11.88 -10.11 5.57
CA VAL A 14 -10.52 -9.76 6.01
C VAL A 14 -10.44 -9.86 7.54
N PRO A 15 -9.73 -10.86 8.09
CA PRO A 15 -9.52 -10.99 9.53
C PRO A 15 -8.67 -9.87 10.11
N GLN A 16 -8.91 -9.50 11.37
CA GLN A 16 -8.08 -8.50 12.05
C GLN A 16 -6.62 -8.96 12.17
N ALA A 17 -6.40 -10.27 12.29
CA ALA A 17 -5.08 -10.88 12.39
C ALA A 17 -4.19 -10.68 11.15
N ASP A 18 -4.76 -10.35 9.99
CA ASP A 18 -4.01 -10.05 8.77
C ASP A 18 -3.60 -8.57 8.67
N LEU A 19 -4.05 -7.73 9.61
CA LEU A 19 -3.75 -6.30 9.64
C LEU A 19 -2.49 -6.02 10.47
N THR A 20 -1.77 -4.96 10.12
CA THR A 20 -0.58 -4.53 10.87
C THR A 20 -0.98 -3.47 11.89
N LEU A 21 -0.70 -3.69 13.17
CA LEU A 21 -1.00 -2.71 14.21
C LEU A 21 -0.04 -1.51 14.10
N VAL A 22 -0.59 -0.31 13.99
CA VAL A 22 0.18 0.96 13.98
C VAL A 22 0.26 1.54 15.38
N SER A 23 -0.89 1.71 16.04
CA SER A 23 -0.98 2.27 17.39
C SER A 23 -2.37 2.10 17.98
N GLY A 24 -2.47 1.72 19.26
CA GLY A 24 -3.75 1.61 19.97
C GLY A 24 -4.72 0.66 19.28
N THR A 25 -5.76 1.21 18.65
CA THR A 25 -6.76 0.49 17.85
C THR A 25 -6.71 0.84 16.36
N LEU A 26 -5.61 1.45 15.89
CA LEU A 26 -5.39 1.78 14.50
C LEU A 26 -4.48 0.75 13.85
N TYR A 27 -4.95 0.20 12.74
CA TYR A 27 -4.25 -0.77 11.92
C TYR A 27 -4.03 -0.23 10.52
N GLU A 28 -3.08 -0.85 9.82
CA GLU A 28 -2.76 -0.61 8.42
C GLU A 28 -2.86 -1.91 7.64
N TYR A 29 -3.29 -1.79 6.38
CA TYR A 29 -3.37 -2.92 5.48
C TYR A 29 -3.06 -2.53 4.03
N SER A 30 -2.14 -3.28 3.43
CA SER A 30 -1.72 -3.09 2.05
C SER A 30 -2.73 -3.73 1.11
N VAL A 31 -3.26 -2.92 0.19
CA VAL A 31 -4.20 -3.38 -0.84
C VAL A 31 -3.53 -4.35 -1.82
N ASP A 32 -2.22 -4.20 -2.07
CA ASP A 32 -1.47 -5.16 -2.89
C ASP A 32 -1.34 -6.52 -2.21
N THR A 33 -1.25 -6.53 -0.88
CA THR A 33 -1.22 -7.77 -0.10
C THR A 33 -2.59 -8.46 -0.13
N LEU A 34 -3.68 -7.69 -0.01
CA LEU A 34 -5.05 -8.21 -0.23
C LEU A 34 -5.22 -8.81 -1.63
N ARG A 35 -4.77 -8.08 -2.65
CA ARG A 35 -4.82 -8.50 -4.06
C ARG A 35 -4.12 -9.86 -4.27
N LEU A 36 -2.92 -10.03 -3.71
CA LEU A 36 -2.18 -11.29 -3.81
C LEU A 36 -2.90 -12.44 -3.10
N ALA A 37 -3.47 -12.19 -1.92
CA ALA A 37 -4.25 -13.19 -1.20
C ALA A 37 -5.48 -13.63 -2.01
N LEU A 38 -6.19 -12.68 -2.63
CA LEU A 38 -7.34 -12.99 -3.49
C LEU A 38 -6.93 -13.75 -4.75
N LYS A 39 -5.81 -13.39 -5.37
CA LYS A 39 -5.32 -14.12 -6.56
C LYS A 39 -4.97 -15.58 -6.23
N ALA A 40 -4.44 -15.84 -5.03
CA ALA A 40 -4.22 -17.21 -4.56
C ALA A 40 -5.54 -17.98 -4.42
N LEU A 41 -6.57 -17.36 -3.83
CA LEU A 41 -7.89 -17.97 -3.66
C LEU A 41 -8.61 -18.21 -5.00
N GLU A 42 -8.42 -17.33 -5.98
CA GLU A 42 -8.96 -17.50 -7.34
C GLU A 42 -8.31 -18.67 -8.10
N ASP A 43 -7.05 -19.01 -7.79
CA ASP A 43 -6.32 -20.12 -8.41
C ASP A 43 -6.57 -21.47 -7.69
N ASP A 44 -7.23 -21.45 -6.54
CA ASP A 44 -7.60 -22.65 -5.80
C ASP A 44 -8.79 -23.39 -6.45
N GLU A 45 -8.93 -24.69 -6.14
CA GLU A 45 -9.99 -25.57 -6.69
C GLU A 45 -11.40 -25.00 -6.54
N GLU A 46 -11.68 -24.33 -5.43
CA GLU A 46 -12.98 -23.72 -5.16
C GLU A 46 -13.19 -22.40 -5.91
N GLY A 47 -12.12 -21.63 -6.17
CA GLY A 47 -12.18 -20.30 -6.78
C GLY A 47 -12.18 -20.30 -8.31
N MET A 48 -11.50 -21.26 -8.95
CA MET A 48 -11.40 -21.36 -10.41
C MET A 48 -12.72 -21.23 -11.19
N PRO A 49 -13.88 -21.74 -10.72
CA PRO A 49 -15.15 -21.64 -11.45
C PRO A 49 -15.78 -20.24 -11.40
N PHE A 50 -15.35 -19.37 -10.49
CA PHE A 50 -15.97 -18.08 -10.23
C PHE A 50 -15.28 -16.95 -10.99
N PRO A 51 -15.99 -15.84 -11.29
CA PRO A 51 -15.39 -14.67 -11.89
C PRO A 51 -14.34 -14.02 -10.98
N ASP A 52 -13.32 -13.41 -11.59
CA ASP A 52 -12.29 -12.64 -10.90
C ASP A 52 -12.90 -11.65 -9.89
N THR A 53 -12.30 -11.54 -8.72
CA THR A 53 -12.72 -10.62 -7.64
C THR A 53 -12.32 -9.18 -7.92
N HIS A 54 -11.20 -9.00 -8.62
CA HIS A 54 -10.60 -7.69 -8.86
C HIS A 54 -9.86 -7.64 -10.20
N GLN A 55 -9.69 -6.44 -10.73
CA GLN A 55 -8.75 -6.12 -11.79
C GLN A 55 -7.54 -5.38 -11.22
N HIS A 56 -6.37 -5.65 -11.80
CA HIS A 56 -5.12 -5.01 -11.41
C HIS A 56 -4.45 -4.36 -12.61
N PHE A 57 -4.13 -3.08 -12.46
CA PHE A 57 -3.31 -2.33 -13.40
C PHE A 57 -1.98 -2.00 -12.72
N ALA A 58 -0.89 -2.48 -13.31
CA ALA A 58 0.46 -2.22 -12.81
C ALA A 58 0.77 -0.71 -12.80
N SER A 59 1.71 -0.29 -11.96
CA SER A 59 2.19 1.08 -11.98
C SER A 59 2.77 1.42 -13.36
N VAL A 60 2.50 2.64 -13.81
CA VAL A 60 2.92 3.10 -15.14
C VAL A 60 3.60 4.47 -15.01
N THR A 61 4.79 4.57 -15.57
CA THR A 61 5.51 5.84 -15.67
C THR A 61 5.10 6.55 -16.96
N VAL A 62 4.56 7.77 -16.81
CA VAL A 62 4.20 8.65 -17.92
C VAL A 62 5.00 9.94 -17.78
N GLY A 63 6.04 10.09 -18.60
CA GLY A 63 7.01 11.18 -18.45
C GLY A 63 7.84 11.01 -17.17
N ASN A 64 7.83 12.01 -16.27
CA ASN A 64 8.53 11.99 -14.99
C ASN A 64 7.62 11.64 -13.79
N VAL A 65 6.39 11.20 -14.04
CA VAL A 65 5.40 10.85 -13.01
C VAL A 65 5.15 9.35 -13.07
N THR A 66 5.36 8.66 -11.95
CA THR A 66 4.97 7.25 -11.81
C THR A 66 3.58 7.17 -11.18
N LEU A 67 2.59 6.76 -11.96
CA LEU A 67 1.24 6.51 -11.46
C LEU A 67 1.26 5.21 -10.68
N ALA A 68 0.79 5.25 -9.43
CA ALA A 68 0.71 4.05 -8.61
C ALA A 68 -0.27 3.05 -9.20
N LYS A 69 -0.02 1.76 -8.91
CA LYS A 69 -0.88 0.66 -9.32
C LYS A 69 -2.34 0.87 -8.91
N VAL A 70 -3.26 0.32 -9.68
CA VAL A 70 -4.71 0.38 -9.43
C VAL A 70 -5.25 -1.03 -9.17
N VAL A 71 -6.05 -1.18 -8.11
CA VAL A 71 -6.79 -2.40 -7.79
C VAL A 71 -8.27 -2.05 -7.71
N GLU A 72 -9.03 -2.53 -8.70
CA GLU A 72 -10.47 -2.30 -8.80
C GLU A 72 -11.22 -3.58 -8.46
N PHE A 73 -12.04 -3.55 -7.42
CA PHE A 73 -12.95 -4.64 -7.08
C PHE A 73 -14.17 -4.61 -8.01
N ILE A 74 -14.47 -5.76 -8.63
CA ILE A 74 -15.47 -5.89 -9.70
C ILE A 74 -16.47 -7.02 -9.38
N ASN A 75 -17.36 -7.33 -10.33
CA ASN A 75 -18.27 -8.48 -10.28
C ASN A 75 -19.16 -8.57 -9.02
N ASP A 76 -19.48 -7.43 -8.40
CA ASP A 76 -20.29 -7.29 -7.17
C ASP A 76 -19.67 -7.94 -5.92
N TYR A 77 -18.35 -8.19 -5.90
CA TYR A 77 -17.70 -8.62 -4.67
C TYR A 77 -17.68 -7.48 -3.66
N THR A 78 -18.05 -7.80 -2.43
CA THR A 78 -18.05 -6.87 -1.29
C THR A 78 -16.98 -7.27 -0.28
N ILE A 79 -16.46 -6.30 0.45
CA ILE A 79 -15.38 -6.52 1.44
C ILE A 79 -15.93 -6.29 2.84
N THR A 80 -15.70 -7.24 3.73
CA THR A 80 -16.07 -7.18 5.14
C THR A 80 -14.82 -7.36 5.98
N PHE A 81 -14.52 -6.38 6.82
CA PHE A 81 -13.52 -6.54 7.87
C PHE A 81 -14.15 -7.29 9.05
N GLU A 82 -13.38 -8.11 9.75
CA GLU A 82 -13.82 -8.76 10.98
C GLU A 82 -14.40 -7.73 11.96
N ASP A 83 -15.62 -7.95 12.45
CA ASP A 83 -16.33 -6.97 13.26
C ASP A 83 -15.60 -6.69 14.57
N GLY A 84 -15.47 -5.41 14.90
CA GLY A 84 -14.75 -4.95 16.07
C GLY A 84 -14.57 -3.44 16.07
N GLN A 85 -14.20 -2.89 17.22
CA GLN A 85 -14.02 -1.45 17.40
C GLN A 85 -12.57 -1.05 17.13
N TYR A 86 -12.23 -0.86 15.86
CA TYR A 86 -10.90 -0.44 15.43
C TYR A 86 -10.91 0.35 14.12
N GLY A 87 -9.81 1.01 13.81
CA GLY A 87 -9.61 1.73 12.55
C GLY A 87 -8.66 0.99 11.62
N VAL A 88 -8.87 1.10 10.31
CA VAL A 88 -7.96 0.53 9.29
C VAL A 88 -7.64 1.58 8.24
N ASN A 89 -6.34 1.83 8.04
CA ASN A 89 -5.83 2.65 6.95
C ASN A 89 -5.37 1.75 5.80
N LEU A 90 -5.93 1.98 4.61
CA LEU A 90 -5.56 1.26 3.39
C LEU A 90 -4.49 2.02 2.62
N TYR A 91 -3.46 1.30 2.16
CA TYR A 91 -2.33 1.87 1.42
C TYR A 91 -1.81 0.95 0.30
N GLY A 92 -0.85 1.44 -0.49
CA GLY A 92 -0.10 0.63 -1.47
C GLY A 92 -0.71 0.50 -2.88
N ALA A 93 -1.93 1.01 -3.09
CA ALA A 93 -2.56 1.10 -4.41
C ALA A 93 -3.69 2.13 -4.44
N ASN A 94 -4.04 2.63 -5.63
CA ASN A 94 -5.34 3.26 -5.89
C ASN A 94 -6.44 2.19 -5.90
N HIS A 95 -7.59 2.43 -5.26
CA HIS A 95 -8.63 1.40 -5.11
C HIS A 95 -10.03 1.95 -4.81
N ASN A 96 -11.07 1.12 -5.06
CA ASN A 96 -12.48 1.41 -4.79
C ASN A 96 -13.05 0.68 -3.54
N VAL A 97 -12.21 0.23 -2.61
CA VAL A 97 -12.64 -0.54 -1.41
C VAL A 97 -13.75 0.16 -0.63
N LEU A 98 -13.71 1.49 -0.49
CA LEU A 98 -14.73 2.23 0.26
C LEU A 98 -16.13 2.19 -0.40
N ASP A 99 -16.20 1.88 -1.69
CA ASP A 99 -17.46 1.78 -2.43
C ASP A 99 -18.10 0.39 -2.27
N VAL A 100 -17.28 -0.65 -2.07
CA VAL A 100 -17.71 -2.06 -1.98
C VAL A 100 -17.65 -2.62 -0.55
N ILE A 101 -17.38 -1.78 0.44
CA ILE A 101 -17.26 -2.23 1.84
C ILE A 101 -18.63 -2.44 2.50
N ASN A 102 -18.78 -3.59 3.17
CA ASN A 102 -19.86 -3.82 4.11
C ASN A 102 -19.52 -3.13 5.44
N ARG A 103 -20.26 -2.07 5.77
CA ARG A 103 -20.02 -1.28 6.98
C ARG A 103 -20.41 -2.03 8.24
N ASN A 104 -19.52 -2.01 9.23
CA ASN A 104 -19.70 -2.55 10.57
C ASN A 104 -19.09 -1.57 11.60
N GLN A 105 -18.61 -2.05 12.75
CA GLN A 105 -17.98 -1.19 13.77
C GLN A 105 -16.52 -0.79 13.45
N VAL A 106 -15.98 -1.25 12.33
CA VAL A 106 -14.63 -0.93 11.86
C VAL A 106 -14.66 0.37 11.05
N SER A 107 -13.82 1.33 11.43
CA SER A 107 -13.64 2.57 10.68
C SER A 107 -12.57 2.40 9.62
N VAL A 108 -12.95 2.33 8.35
CA VAL A 108 -12.00 2.18 7.24
C VAL A 108 -11.74 3.52 6.57
N ALA A 109 -10.47 3.88 6.48
CA ALA A 109 -9.99 5.06 5.76
C ALA A 109 -9.15 4.63 4.56
N SER A 110 -9.45 5.21 3.39
CA SER A 110 -8.62 5.10 2.20
C SER A 110 -7.74 6.33 2.11
N ALA A 111 -6.42 6.15 2.08
CA ALA A 111 -5.50 7.24 1.79
C ALA A 111 -5.48 7.58 0.28
N ASN A 112 -5.99 6.70 -0.59
CA ASN A 112 -5.69 6.71 -2.04
C ASN A 112 -6.90 6.29 -2.89
N SER A 113 -8.00 7.04 -2.82
CA SER A 113 -9.22 6.73 -3.61
C SER A 113 -9.08 7.09 -5.10
N ALA A 114 -8.26 8.10 -5.44
CA ALA A 114 -7.83 8.40 -6.81
C ALA A 114 -6.69 9.42 -6.78
N GLY A 115 -5.50 9.05 -7.26
CA GLY A 115 -4.42 10.02 -7.50
C GLY A 115 -3.14 9.80 -6.70
N LEU A 116 -2.90 8.60 -6.18
CA LEU A 116 -1.58 8.26 -5.66
C LEU A 116 -0.56 8.27 -6.81
N VAL A 117 0.39 9.19 -6.71
CA VAL A 117 1.61 9.23 -7.51
C VAL A 117 2.71 8.65 -6.65
N GLU A 118 3.42 7.63 -7.15
CA GLU A 118 4.60 7.13 -6.46
C GLU A 118 5.65 8.26 -6.44
N PRO A 119 6.25 8.56 -5.28
CA PRO A 119 7.30 9.57 -5.23
C PRO A 119 8.41 9.14 -6.21
N PRO A 120 8.98 10.09 -6.98
CA PRO A 120 10.14 9.77 -7.80
C PRO A 120 11.21 9.14 -6.91
N VAL A 121 11.89 8.12 -7.42
CA VAL A 121 12.90 7.33 -6.67
C VAL A 121 14.09 8.14 -6.14
N ASP A 122 14.16 9.42 -6.49
CA ASP A 122 15.10 10.39 -5.92
C ASP A 122 14.33 11.61 -5.43
N ALA A 123 13.88 11.60 -4.18
CA ALA A 123 13.89 12.84 -3.44
C ALA A 123 15.38 13.19 -3.27
N ILE A 124 15.95 13.93 -4.23
CA ILE A 124 17.35 14.41 -4.24
C ILE A 124 17.73 15.16 -2.94
N LEU A 125 16.78 15.42 -2.04
CA LEU A 125 16.94 16.12 -0.77
C LEU A 125 16.98 15.22 0.48
N ASP A 126 17.01 13.89 0.33
CA ASP A 126 17.31 12.97 1.44
C ASP A 126 18.55 12.12 1.11
N GLU A 127 19.56 12.76 0.54
CA GLU A 127 20.91 12.25 0.71
C GLU A 127 21.25 12.39 2.20
N PRO A 128 21.53 11.28 2.91
CA PRO A 128 21.96 11.38 4.29
C PRO A 128 23.16 12.33 4.31
N LEU A 129 23.08 13.42 5.08
CA LEU A 129 24.21 14.30 5.43
C LEU A 129 25.32 13.56 6.22
N SER A 130 25.34 12.22 6.15
CA SER A 130 26.43 11.38 6.62
C SER A 130 27.43 11.29 5.48
N ASP A 131 28.49 12.06 5.66
CA ASP A 131 29.80 11.81 5.08
C ASP A 131 29.99 12.33 3.65
N HIS A 132 29.99 13.67 3.58
CA HIS A 132 30.74 14.49 2.63
C HIS A 132 32.29 14.29 2.73
N GLU A 133 32.76 13.11 3.17
CA GLU A 133 34.17 12.75 3.35
C GLU A 133 34.75 12.00 2.13
N ILE A 134 33.98 11.89 1.03
CA ILE A 134 34.51 11.31 -0.20
C ILE A 134 35.54 12.28 -0.79
N ASP A 135 36.80 11.83 -0.83
CA ASP A 135 37.95 12.55 -1.39
C ASP A 135 37.63 13.08 -2.80
N GLY A 136 37.86 14.38 -3.01
CA GLY A 136 37.65 15.05 -4.30
C GLY A 136 36.24 15.57 -4.55
N THR A 137 35.35 15.51 -3.57
CA THR A 137 34.02 16.15 -3.64
C THR A 137 34.06 17.60 -3.12
N VAL A 138 33.03 18.38 -3.44
CA VAL A 138 32.84 19.74 -2.89
C VAL A 138 32.74 19.73 -1.35
N GLY A 139 32.32 18.60 -0.77
CA GLY A 139 32.25 18.37 0.67
C GLY A 139 33.60 18.43 1.37
N ASP A 140 34.58 17.68 0.87
CA ASP A 140 35.97 17.68 1.37
C ASP A 140 36.63 19.06 1.22
N ALA A 141 36.38 19.75 0.09
CA ALA A 141 36.87 21.10 -0.12
C ALA A 141 36.34 22.10 0.93
N LEU A 142 35.06 21.99 1.31
CA LEU A 142 34.45 22.85 2.33
C LEU A 142 34.88 22.48 3.75
N HIS A 143 35.06 21.19 4.06
CA HIS A 143 35.61 20.75 5.35
C HIS A 143 37.01 21.33 5.59
N ASN A 144 37.89 21.25 4.57
CA ASN A 144 39.24 21.80 4.62
C ASN A 144 39.29 23.34 4.65
N ILE A 145 38.24 24.03 4.21
CA ILE A 145 38.13 25.49 4.28
C ILE A 145 37.60 25.95 5.64
N LEU A 146 36.60 25.27 6.19
CA LEU A 146 35.90 25.68 7.41
C LEU A 146 36.63 25.29 8.70
N TRP A 147 37.42 24.20 8.70
CA TRP A 147 38.09 23.69 9.91
C TRP A 147 39.58 24.02 10.01
N ARG A 148 40.12 24.83 9.09
CA ARG A 148 41.53 25.25 9.11
C ARG A 148 41.76 26.49 9.98
N THR A 149 41.45 26.38 11.27
CA THR A 149 41.90 27.35 12.29
C THR A 149 42.44 26.62 13.51
N SER A 150 43.67 26.10 13.39
CA SER A 150 44.68 26.09 14.47
C SER A 150 45.95 25.38 14.00
N GLN A 151 46.82 26.10 13.27
CA GLN A 151 48.28 26.06 13.44
C GLN A 151 48.83 27.43 13.04
#